data_AF-A0A965UW64-F1
#
_entry.id   AF-A0A965UW64-F1
#
_cell.length_a   1.000
_cell.length_b   1.000
_cell.length_c   1.000
_cell.angle_alpha   90.00
_cell.angle_beta   90.00
_cell.angle_gamma   90.00
#
_symmetry.space_group_name_H-M   'P 1'
#
loop_
_entity.id
_entity.type
_entity.pdbx_description
1 polymer ?
#
loop_
_entity_poly.entity_id
_entity_poly.type
_entity_poly.pdbx_seq_one_letter_code
_entity_poly.pdbx_strand_id
1 'polypeptide(L)'
;MAKSPAWQRKEGKNPKGGLNAKGRASYNAANPGKPGLKPPQPEGGSRRDSFCARMKGHKKKNTSAETAKDPNSRINKALRAWKC
;
A
#
# COMPACT_ATOMS: atom_id res chain seq x y z
N MET A 1 -16.16 9.03 -20.97
CA MET A 1 -15.17 8.15 -20.31
C MET A 1 -15.53 8.01 -18.84
N ALA A 2 -15.66 6.79 -18.31
CA ALA A 2 -15.92 6.59 -16.88
C ALA A 2 -14.73 7.12 -16.05
N LYS A 3 -15.01 7.86 -14.97
CA LYS A 3 -13.98 8.37 -14.06
C LYS A 3 -13.22 7.20 -13.45
N SER A 4 -11.89 7.29 -13.36
CA SER A 4 -11.08 6.27 -12.71
C SER A 4 -11.49 6.09 -11.23
N PRO A 5 -11.43 4.86 -10.70
CA PRO A 5 -11.90 4.58 -9.35
C PRO A 5 -11.05 5.33 -8.31
N ALA A 6 -11.64 5.64 -7.16
CA ALA A 6 -11.02 6.48 -6.12
C ALA A 6 -9.66 5.93 -5.65
N TRP A 7 -9.48 4.60 -5.65
CA TRP A 7 -8.23 3.96 -5.25
C TRP A 7 -7.02 4.28 -6.16
N GLN A 8 -7.26 4.70 -7.40
CA GLN A 8 -6.22 5.17 -8.32
C GLN A 8 -5.97 6.68 -8.18
N ARG A 9 -6.98 7.43 -7.72
CA ARG A 9 -6.96 8.89 -7.60
C ARG A 9 -6.35 9.37 -6.27
N LYS A 10 -6.01 10.66 -6.21
CA LYS A 10 -5.42 11.30 -5.01
C LYS A 10 -6.29 11.11 -3.77
N GLU A 11 -7.60 11.20 -3.92
CA GLU A 11 -8.57 11.06 -2.82
C GLU A 11 -8.60 9.69 -2.15
N GLY A 12 -8.12 8.62 -2.80
CA GLY A 12 -8.03 7.28 -2.21
C GLY A 12 -6.66 6.97 -1.59
N LYS A 13 -5.65 7.82 -1.83
CA LYS A 13 -4.29 7.61 -1.33
C LYS A 13 -4.13 8.20 0.07
N ASN A 14 -3.50 7.46 0.96
CA ASN A 14 -3.11 8.00 2.27
C ASN A 14 -1.72 8.65 2.17
N PRO A 15 -1.56 9.94 2.57
CA PRO A 15 -0.28 10.62 2.62
C PRO A 15 0.78 9.88 3.45
N LYS A 16 0.36 9.19 4.51
CA LYS A 16 1.21 8.38 5.40
C LYS A 16 1.59 7.00 4.82
N GLY A 17 1.03 6.60 3.67
CA GLY A 17 1.35 5.33 2.99
C GLY A 17 0.12 4.49 2.68
N GLY A 18 0.15 3.75 1.57
CA GLY A 18 -0.98 2.89 1.13
C GLY A 18 -2.25 3.66 0.75
N LEU A 19 -3.39 2.97 0.82
CA LEU A 19 -4.74 3.51 0.58
C LEU A 19 -5.44 3.90 1.89
N ASN A 20 -6.24 4.96 1.84
CA ASN A 20 -7.15 5.32 2.93
C ASN A 20 -8.44 4.48 2.90
N ALA A 21 -9.38 4.72 3.81
CA ALA A 21 -10.64 3.96 3.88
C ALA A 21 -11.45 4.03 2.57
N LYS A 22 -11.59 5.24 1.99
CA LYS A 22 -12.28 5.46 0.69
C LYS A 22 -11.59 4.70 -0.45
N GLY A 23 -10.26 4.73 -0.48
CA GLY A 23 -9.46 4.00 -1.46
C GLY A 23 -9.66 2.49 -1.34
N ARG A 24 -9.61 1.94 -0.13
CA ARG A 24 -9.85 0.50 0.08
C ARG A 24 -11.27 0.09 -0.29
N ALA A 25 -12.27 0.87 0.11
CA ALA A 25 -13.66 0.63 -0.27
C ALA A 25 -13.85 0.66 -1.79
N SER A 26 -13.27 1.65 -2.48
CA SER A 26 -13.31 1.75 -3.93
C SER A 26 -12.58 0.61 -4.62
N TYR A 27 -11.46 0.13 -4.07
CA TYR A 27 -10.76 -1.04 -4.59
C TYR A 27 -11.63 -2.30 -4.46
N ASN A 28 -12.25 -2.52 -3.30
CA ASN A 28 -13.10 -3.68 -3.05
C ASN A 28 -14.35 -3.68 -3.94
N ALA A 29 -14.99 -2.53 -4.11
CA ALA A 29 -16.14 -2.37 -5.01
C ALA A 29 -15.76 -2.65 -6.48
N ALA A 30 -14.56 -2.26 -6.90
CA ALA A 30 -14.05 -2.54 -8.24
C ALA A 30 -13.56 -3.99 -8.42
N ASN A 31 -13.39 -4.77 -7.34
CA ASN A 31 -12.84 -6.12 -7.37
C ASN A 31 -13.69 -7.09 -6.50
N PRO A 32 -14.98 -7.29 -6.82
CA PRO A 32 -15.90 -8.07 -5.98
C PRO A 32 -15.53 -9.56 -5.84
N GLY A 33 -14.77 -10.13 -6.79
CA GLY A 33 -14.31 -11.52 -6.76
C GLY A 33 -12.96 -11.75 -6.05
N LYS A 34 -12.41 -10.74 -5.38
CA LYS A 34 -11.13 -10.84 -4.66
C LYS A 34 -11.34 -10.68 -3.15
N PRO A 35 -10.47 -11.28 -2.31
CA PRO A 35 -10.45 -10.97 -0.89
C PRO A 35 -10.29 -9.45 -0.70
N GLY A 36 -11.23 -8.85 0.02
CA GLY A 36 -11.25 -7.40 0.23
C GLY A 36 -9.96 -6.88 0.90
N LEU A 37 -9.49 -5.72 0.44
CA LEU A 37 -8.32 -5.07 0.98
C LEU A 37 -8.58 -4.55 2.40
N LYS A 38 -7.86 -5.12 3.35
CA LYS A 38 -7.87 -4.74 4.77
C LYS A 38 -6.86 -3.62 5.05
N PRO A 39 -7.01 -2.84 6.14
CA PRO A 39 -6.00 -1.87 6.56
C PRO A 39 -4.66 -2.55 6.92
N PRO A 40 -3.55 -1.79 6.96
CA PRO A 40 -2.29 -2.24 7.53
C PRO A 40 -2.45 -2.82 8.94
N GLN A 41 -1.65 -3.84 9.25
CA GLN A 41 -1.66 -4.54 10.54
C GLN A 41 -0.30 -4.35 11.25
N PRO A 42 0.03 -3.14 11.73
CA PRO A 42 1.34 -2.83 12.31
C PRO A 42 1.63 -3.56 13.63
N GLU A 43 0.61 -4.11 14.29
CA GLU A 43 0.71 -4.82 15.56
C GLU A 43 1.39 -6.19 15.47
N GLY A 44 1.50 -6.78 14.27
CA GLY A 44 2.09 -8.12 14.10
C GLY A 44 1.23 -9.07 13.29
N GLY A 45 1.67 -10.34 13.25
CA GLY A 45 0.94 -11.45 12.64
C GLY A 45 1.25 -11.69 11.17
N SER A 46 0.70 -12.79 10.66
CA SER A 46 1.04 -13.37 9.34
C SER A 46 0.91 -12.40 8.17
N ARG A 47 -0.07 -11.48 8.22
CA ARG A 47 -0.27 -10.45 7.19
C ARG A 47 0.87 -9.43 7.18
N ARG A 48 1.31 -8.99 8.36
CA ARG A 48 2.45 -8.06 8.49
C ARG A 48 3.72 -8.73 8.00
N ASP A 49 3.99 -9.95 8.45
CA ASP A 49 5.21 -10.68 8.10
C ASP A 49 5.30 -10.91 6.59
N SER A 50 4.20 -11.36 5.99
CA SER A 50 4.08 -11.53 4.54
C SER A 50 4.29 -10.22 3.77
N PHE A 51 3.68 -9.12 4.25
CA PHE A 51 3.85 -7.81 3.62
C PHE A 51 5.29 -7.31 3.74
N CYS A 52 5.90 -7.39 4.93
CA CYS A 52 7.28 -6.96 5.16
C CYS A 52 8.25 -7.75 4.28
N ALA A 53 8.13 -9.08 4.22
CA ALA A 53 9.00 -9.93 3.40
C ALA A 53 8.93 -9.52 1.93
N ARG A 54 7.72 -9.40 1.38
CA ARG A 54 7.52 -9.05 -0.04
C ARG A 54 7.98 -7.63 -0.35
N MET A 55 7.60 -6.65 0.46
CA MET A 55 7.89 -5.25 0.17
C MET A 55 9.33 -4.84 0.48
N LYS A 56 9.98 -5.44 1.49
CA LYS A 56 11.44 -5.25 1.70
C LYS A 56 12.21 -5.86 0.54
N GLY A 57 11.81 -7.05 0.06
CA GLY A 57 12.38 -7.66 -1.14
C GLY A 57 12.22 -6.77 -2.37
N HIS A 58 11.01 -6.24 -2.60
CA HIS A 58 10.74 -5.30 -3.68
C HIS A 58 11.59 -4.03 -3.59
N LYS A 59 11.75 -3.47 -2.38
CA LYS A 59 12.63 -2.31 -2.14
C LYS A 59 14.08 -2.61 -2.50
N LYS A 60 14.56 -3.82 -2.20
CA LYS A 60 15.95 -4.21 -2.46
C LYS A 60 16.23 -4.48 -3.94
N LYS A 61 15.29 -5.07 -4.67
CA LYS A 61 15.52 -5.59 -6.03
C LYS A 61 14.96 -4.71 -7.14
N ASN A 62 13.78 -4.10 -6.92
CA ASN A 62 12.99 -3.47 -7.99
C ASN A 62 12.78 -1.96 -7.75
N THR A 63 13.49 -1.38 -6.78
CA THR A 63 13.41 0.05 -6.48
C THR A 63 14.78 0.66 -6.69
N SER A 64 14.86 1.79 -7.39
CA SER A 64 16.12 2.50 -7.60
C SER A 64 16.75 2.91 -6.27
N ALA A 65 18.08 3.03 -6.26
CA ALA A 65 18.81 3.43 -5.06
C ALA A 65 18.31 4.77 -4.49
N GLU A 66 17.97 5.73 -5.36
CA GLU A 66 17.39 7.01 -4.98
C GLU A 66 16.03 6.86 -4.29
N THR A 67 15.08 6.15 -4.92
CA THR A 67 13.74 5.94 -4.34
C THR A 67 13.78 5.11 -3.06
N ALA A 68 14.73 4.16 -2.96
CA ALA A 68 14.93 3.36 -1.77
C ALA A 68 15.47 4.19 -0.59
N LYS A 69 16.30 5.20 -0.86
CA LYS A 69 16.86 6.12 0.14
C LYS A 69 15.89 7.25 0.53
N ASP A 70 15.00 7.66 -0.37
CA ASP A 70 14.02 8.73 -0.08
C ASP A 70 12.99 8.30 1.00
N PRO A 71 13.00 8.89 2.21
CA PRO A 71 12.07 8.55 3.29
C PRO A 71 10.60 8.89 2.95
N ASN A 72 10.38 9.73 1.94
CA ASN A 72 9.07 10.16 1.46
C ASN A 72 8.56 9.35 0.27
N SER A 73 9.35 8.40 -0.24
CA SER A 73 8.92 7.53 -1.32
C SER A 73 7.72 6.67 -0.91
N ARG A 74 6.91 6.29 -1.89
CA ARG A 74 5.68 5.52 -1.62
C ARG A 74 5.97 4.17 -0.97
N ILE A 75 7.09 3.52 -1.34
CA ILE A 75 7.51 2.25 -0.74
C ILE A 75 7.93 2.41 0.72
N ASN A 76 8.69 3.46 1.06
CA ASN A 76 9.10 3.73 2.44
C ASN A 76 7.92 4.14 3.33
N LYS A 77 7.00 4.96 2.81
CA LYS A 77 5.74 5.28 3.51
C LYS A 77 4.89 4.03 3.76
N ALA A 78 4.79 3.13 2.78
CA ALA A 78 4.06 1.88 2.94
C ALA A 78 4.72 0.96 3.98
N LEU A 79 6.04 0.75 3.93
CA LEU A 79 6.77 -0.03 4.93
C LEU A 79 6.56 0.53 6.35
N ARG A 80 6.68 1.86 6.52
CA ARG A 80 6.43 2.54 7.80
C ARG A 80 5.01 2.31 8.33
N ALA A 81 4.00 2.37 7.47
CA ALA A 81 2.61 2.11 7.86
C ALA A 81 2.37 0.69 8.38
N TRP A 82 3.22 -0.26 7.98
CA TRP A 82 3.18 -1.65 8.43
C TRP A 82 4.21 -1.98 9.52
N LYS A 83 4.95 -0.98 10.02
CA LYS A 83 6.10 -1.16 10.93
C LYS A 83 7.09 -2.22 10.42
N CYS A 84 7.33 -2.15 9.11
CA CYS A 84 8.43 -2.81 8.41
C CYS A 84 9.58 -1.81 8.29
#